data_AF-A0A971S4X4-F1
#
_entry.id   AF-A0A971S4X4-F1
#
_cell.length_a   1.000
_cell.length_b   1.000
_cell.length_c   1.000
_cell.angle_alpha   90.00
_cell.angle_beta   90.00
_cell.angle_gamma   90.00
#
_symmetry.space_group_name_H-M   'P 1'
#
loop_
_entity.id
_entity.type
_entity.pdbx_description
1 polymer ?
#
loop_
_entity_poly.entity_id
_entity_poly.type
_entity_poly.pdbx_seq_one_letter_code
_entity_poly.pdbx_strand_id
1 'polypeptide(L)'
;MAFLRLLTTQLANQDPLNPMEDREFIAQLAQFSALEQMQNLNKTVENLGIEILTSMEMLNTNQLQANVQLIKEVMNIRKAMESYLGLEPGPEEVDIEELRYKIEMANELTEENYTVESWALLQEAIMKAMLVLENEEAKDVEIENAYYDLIMAIEDLETVEIQSL
;
A
#
# COMPACT_ATOMS: atom_id res chain seq x y z
N MET A 1 -21.98 -36.40 -7.15
CA MET A 1 -22.57 -37.30 -8.17
C MET A 1 -22.46 -38.80 -7.81
N ALA A 2 -21.44 -39.25 -7.07
CA ALA A 2 -21.32 -40.65 -6.64
C ALA A 2 -22.43 -41.12 -5.69
N PHE A 3 -22.91 -40.25 -4.80
CA PHE A 3 -23.96 -40.54 -3.82
C PHE A 3 -25.29 -40.98 -4.44
N LEU A 4 -25.84 -40.21 -5.40
CA LEU A 4 -27.14 -40.52 -6.02
C LEU A 4 -27.09 -41.82 -6.82
N ARG A 5 -25.97 -42.12 -7.48
CA ARG A 5 -25.76 -43.41 -8.17
C ARG A 5 -25.69 -44.57 -7.18
N LEU A 6 -25.00 -44.40 -6.05
CA LEU A 6 -24.92 -45.45 -5.02
C LEU A 6 -26.30 -45.70 -4.38
N LEU A 7 -27.05 -44.63 -4.07
CA LEU A 7 -28.41 -44.67 -3.54
C LEU A 7 -29.38 -45.40 -4.49
N THR A 8 -29.35 -45.08 -5.78
CA THR A 8 -30.19 -45.76 -6.78
C THR A 8 -29.78 -47.21 -7.02
N THR A 9 -28.47 -47.52 -6.92
CA THR A 9 -27.95 -48.88 -7.12
C THR A 9 -28.33 -49.79 -5.96
N GLN A 10 -28.31 -49.29 -4.72
CA GLN A 10 -28.75 -50.07 -3.55
C GLN A 10 -30.27 -50.25 -3.54
N LEU A 11 -31.07 -49.21 -3.83
CA LEU A 11 -32.54 -49.35 -3.99
C LEU A 11 -32.95 -50.42 -5.01
N ALA A 12 -32.13 -50.65 -6.04
CA ALA A 12 -32.37 -51.66 -7.07
C ALA A 12 -31.92 -53.09 -6.68
N ASN A 13 -31.06 -53.25 -5.65
CA ASN A 13 -30.42 -54.54 -5.30
C ASN A 13 -30.51 -54.91 -3.80
N GLN A 14 -31.34 -54.24 -2.99
CA GLN A 14 -31.44 -54.59 -1.58
C GLN A 14 -32.15 -55.93 -1.35
N ASP A 15 -31.55 -56.76 -0.49
CA ASP A 15 -32.22 -57.91 0.11
C ASP A 15 -33.26 -57.40 1.13
N PRO A 16 -34.56 -57.68 0.94
CA PRO A 16 -35.64 -57.16 1.77
C PRO A 16 -35.56 -57.56 3.25
N LEU A 17 -34.68 -58.51 3.63
CA LEU A 17 -34.54 -58.99 4.99
C LEU A 17 -33.54 -58.19 5.86
N ASN A 18 -32.65 -57.36 5.29
CA ASN A 18 -31.69 -56.54 6.06
C ASN A 18 -31.54 -55.07 5.58
N PRO A 19 -32.63 -54.27 5.52
CA PRO A 19 -32.60 -52.91 4.99
C PRO A 19 -32.04 -51.83 5.94
N MET A 20 -31.63 -52.19 7.17
CA MET A 20 -31.20 -51.21 8.18
C MET A 20 -29.70 -50.86 8.10
N GLU A 21 -28.81 -51.85 7.92
CA GLU A 21 -27.35 -51.62 7.86
C GLU A 21 -26.94 -50.76 6.65
N ASP A 22 -27.51 -51.04 5.48
CA ASP A 22 -27.24 -50.31 4.24
C ASP A 22 -27.68 -48.85 4.31
N ARG A 23 -28.78 -48.56 5.02
CA ARG A 23 -29.26 -47.18 5.22
C ARG A 23 -28.35 -46.37 6.12
N GLU A 24 -27.79 -46.98 7.16
CA GLU A 24 -26.90 -46.29 8.10
C GLU A 24 -25.56 -45.95 7.45
N PHE A 25 -25.00 -46.86 6.66
CA PHE A 25 -23.79 -46.60 5.87
C PHE A 25 -24.00 -45.50 4.81
N ILE A 26 -25.13 -45.53 4.09
CA ILE A 26 -25.49 -44.47 3.13
C ILE A 26 -25.65 -43.12 3.84
N ALA A 27 -26.26 -43.08 5.03
CA ALA A 27 -26.41 -41.86 5.80
C ALA A 27 -25.05 -41.27 6.21
N GLN A 28 -24.10 -42.11 6.63
CA GLN A 28 -22.73 -41.67 6.92
C GLN A 28 -22.00 -41.16 5.68
N LEU A 29 -22.14 -41.81 4.52
CA LEU A 29 -21.57 -41.33 3.26
C LEU A 29 -22.19 -40.00 2.80
N ALA A 30 -23.49 -39.81 3.00
CA ALA A 30 -24.16 -38.54 2.76
C ALA A 30 -23.56 -37.43 3.64
N GLN A 31 -23.33 -37.73 4.92
CA GLN A 31 -22.72 -36.83 5.88
C GLN A 31 -21.30 -36.42 5.45
N PHE A 32 -20.46 -37.39 5.04
CA PHE A 32 -19.11 -37.11 4.55
C PHE A 32 -19.13 -36.31 3.25
N SER A 33 -20.02 -36.61 2.31
CA SER A 33 -20.16 -35.85 1.07
C SER A 33 -20.61 -34.42 1.32
N ALA A 34 -21.48 -34.20 2.31
CA ALA A 34 -21.89 -32.85 2.71
C ALA A 34 -20.72 -32.07 3.34
N LEU A 35 -19.90 -32.72 4.16
CA LEU A 35 -18.70 -32.11 4.74
C LEU A 35 -17.66 -31.75 3.67
N GLU A 36 -17.41 -32.64 2.71
CA GLU A 36 -16.52 -32.37 1.58
C GLU A 36 -17.02 -31.20 0.73
N GLN A 37 -18.34 -31.17 0.44
CA GLN A 37 -18.95 -30.05 -0.26
C GLN A 37 -18.79 -28.73 0.51
N MET A 38 -18.94 -28.76 1.84
CA MET A 38 -18.72 -27.60 2.70
C MET A 38 -17.25 -27.15 2.69
N GLN A 39 -16.30 -28.08 2.72
CA GLN A 39 -14.88 -27.76 2.57
C GLN A 39 -14.57 -27.14 1.20
N ASN A 40 -15.18 -27.65 0.14
CA ASN A 40 -15.05 -27.08 -1.21
C ASN A 40 -15.68 -25.69 -1.32
N LEU A 41 -16.81 -25.47 -0.64
CA LEU A 41 -17.42 -24.14 -0.52
C LEU A 41 -16.52 -23.17 0.24
N ASN A 42 -15.93 -23.59 1.37
CA ASN A 42 -14.98 -22.76 2.12
C ASN A 42 -13.77 -22.35 1.26
N LYS A 43 -13.18 -23.29 0.52
CA LYS A 43 -12.10 -22.99 -0.45
C LYS A 43 -12.53 -22.00 -1.53
N THR A 44 -13.76 -22.14 -2.03
CA THR A 44 -14.31 -21.22 -3.04
C THR A 44 -14.46 -19.81 -2.47
N VAL A 45 -14.94 -19.68 -1.23
CA VAL A 45 -15.07 -18.40 -0.53
C VAL A 45 -13.71 -17.77 -0.22
N GLU A 46 -12.73 -18.58 0.19
CA GLU A 46 -11.35 -18.13 0.40
C GLU A 46 -10.73 -17.59 -0.89
N ASN A 47 -10.85 -18.33 -1.99
CA ASN A 47 -10.36 -17.89 -3.30
C ASN A 47 -11.05 -16.61 -3.77
N LEU A 48 -12.36 -16.48 -3.56
CA LEU A 48 -13.09 -15.24 -3.86
C LEU A 48 -12.56 -14.06 -3.04
N GLY A 49 -12.22 -14.28 -1.76
CA GLY A 49 -11.60 -13.26 -0.91
C GLY A 49 -10.25 -12.79 -1.48
N ILE A 50 -9.41 -13.73 -1.94
CA ILE A 50 -8.12 -13.42 -2.58
C ILE A 50 -8.34 -12.62 -3.87
N GLU A 51 -9.25 -13.05 -4.75
CA GLU A 51 -9.55 -12.36 -6.01
C GLU A 51 -10.04 -10.92 -5.80
N ILE A 52 -10.87 -10.69 -4.77
CA ILE A 52 -11.33 -9.36 -4.39
C ILE A 52 -10.16 -8.48 -3.93
N LEU A 53 -9.28 -8.99 -3.07
CA LEU A 53 -8.11 -8.26 -2.59
C LEU A 53 -7.16 -7.88 -3.75
N THR A 54 -6.85 -8.83 -4.63
CA THR A 54 -6.04 -8.58 -5.83
C THR A 54 -6.70 -7.54 -6.74
N SER A 55 -8.02 -7.59 -6.89
CA SER A 55 -8.75 -6.59 -7.69
C SER A 55 -8.66 -5.19 -7.09
N MET A 56 -8.80 -5.06 -5.76
CA MET A 56 -8.64 -3.79 -5.06
C MET A 56 -7.22 -3.22 -5.21
N GLU A 57 -6.20 -4.07 -5.11
CA GLU A 57 -4.80 -3.69 -5.31
C GLU A 57 -4.55 -3.18 -6.74
N MET A 58 -5.05 -3.89 -7.75
CA MET A 58 -4.95 -3.43 -9.15
C MET A 58 -5.65 -2.09 -9.37
N LEU A 59 -6.83 -1.88 -8.79
CA LEU A 59 -7.54 -0.60 -8.88
C LEU A 59 -6.77 0.55 -8.23
N ASN A 60 -6.11 0.30 -7.10
CA ASN A 60 -5.27 1.30 -6.44
C ASN A 60 -4.06 1.66 -7.33
N THR A 61 -3.33 0.65 -7.81
CA THR A 61 -2.18 0.85 -8.70
C THR A 61 -2.55 1.62 -9.97
N ASN A 62 -3.68 1.32 -10.59
CA ASN A 62 -4.17 2.03 -11.77
C ASN A 62 -4.48 3.51 -11.46
N GLN A 63 -5.09 3.80 -10.30
CA GLN A 63 -5.37 5.17 -9.86
C GLN A 63 -4.08 5.96 -9.59
N LEU A 64 -3.11 5.35 -8.90
CA LEU A 64 -1.81 5.96 -8.65
C LEU A 64 -1.09 6.28 -9.97
N GLN A 65 -1.08 5.35 -10.93
CA GLN A 65 -0.47 5.58 -12.22
C GLN A 65 -1.14 6.72 -13.00
N ALA A 66 -2.47 6.81 -12.97
CA ALA A 66 -3.21 7.91 -13.58
C ALA A 66 -2.86 9.25 -12.92
N ASN A 67 -2.78 9.29 -11.58
CA ASN A 67 -2.38 10.49 -10.85
C ASN A 67 -0.96 10.94 -11.21
N VAL A 68 -0.01 10.00 -11.33
CA VAL A 68 1.37 10.30 -11.75
C VAL A 68 1.41 10.88 -13.18
N GLN A 69 0.58 10.38 -14.09
CA GLN A 69 0.49 10.93 -15.44
C GLN A 69 -0.07 12.36 -15.44
N LEU A 70 -1.12 12.62 -14.67
CA LEU A 70 -1.68 13.97 -14.49
C LEU A 70 -0.64 14.94 -13.94
N ILE A 71 0.14 14.54 -12.93
CA ILE A 71 1.21 15.38 -12.38
C ILE A 71 2.25 15.73 -13.45
N LYS A 72 2.67 14.75 -14.27
CA LYS A 72 3.60 15.01 -15.39
C LYS A 72 3.04 16.01 -16.39
N GLU A 73 1.76 15.89 -16.72
CA GLU A 73 1.09 16.85 -17.61
C GLU A 73 1.02 18.24 -16.98
N VAL A 74 0.66 18.35 -15.69
CA VAL A 74 0.64 19.61 -14.95
C VAL A 74 2.02 20.27 -14.92
N MET A 75 3.10 19.50 -14.69
CA MET A 75 4.47 20.00 -14.75
C MET A 75 4.84 20.52 -16.14
N ASN A 76 4.48 19.79 -17.20
CA ASN A 76 4.73 20.22 -18.57
C ASN A 76 3.96 21.51 -18.90
N ILE A 77 2.72 21.62 -18.44
CA ILE A 77 1.91 22.83 -18.59
C ILE A 77 2.53 24.00 -17.83
N ARG A 78 2.97 23.79 -16.58
CA ARG A 78 3.70 24.80 -15.78
C ARG A 78 4.90 25.34 -16.55
N LYS A 79 5.80 24.45 -17.01
CA LYS A 79 7.00 24.82 -17.77
C LYS A 79 6.66 25.60 -19.05
N ALA A 80 5.62 25.18 -19.78
CA ALA A 80 5.16 25.88 -20.98
C ALA A 80 4.58 27.27 -20.67
N MET A 81 3.85 27.42 -19.56
CA MET A 81 3.31 28.72 -19.12
C MET A 81 4.41 29.68 -18.67
N GLU A 82 5.40 29.19 -17.92
CA GLU A 82 6.57 29.97 -17.50
C GLU A 82 7.32 30.51 -18.73
N SER A 83 7.60 29.64 -19.70
CA SER A 83 8.23 30.02 -20.96
C SER A 83 7.41 31.06 -21.75
N TYR A 84 6.08 30.91 -21.81
CA TYR A 84 5.21 31.83 -22.55
C TYR A 84 5.14 33.22 -21.93
N LEU A 85 5.11 33.30 -20.59
CA LEU A 85 4.99 34.57 -19.87
C LEU A 85 6.31 35.36 -19.84
N GLY A 86 7.40 34.81 -20.42
CA GLY A 86 8.73 35.39 -20.28
C GLY A 86 9.15 35.50 -18.82
N LEU A 87 8.49 34.73 -17.96
CA LEU A 87 9.04 34.41 -16.66
C LEU A 87 10.26 33.58 -17.02
N GLU A 88 11.45 34.10 -16.73
CA GLU A 88 12.56 33.18 -16.47
C GLU A 88 11.99 32.06 -15.57
N PRO A 89 12.36 30.78 -15.78
CA PRO A 89 11.92 29.72 -14.87
C PRO A 89 12.04 30.28 -13.46
N GLY A 90 10.92 30.31 -12.70
CA GLY A 90 10.88 31.00 -11.41
C GLY A 90 12.06 30.57 -10.54
N PRO A 91 12.53 31.39 -9.58
CA PRO A 91 13.72 31.03 -8.82
C PRO A 91 13.47 29.67 -8.15
N GLU A 92 14.30 28.63 -8.28
CA GLU A 92 15.42 28.31 -9.19
C GLU A 92 15.31 26.77 -9.41
N GLU A 93 16.15 26.11 -10.22
CA GLU A 93 16.46 24.70 -9.93
C GLU A 93 16.72 24.64 -8.42
N VAL A 94 16.04 23.78 -7.63
CA VAL A 94 16.40 23.67 -6.21
C VAL A 94 17.88 23.30 -6.22
N ASP A 95 18.70 24.29 -5.92
CA ASP A 95 20.12 24.16 -6.11
C ASP A 95 20.71 23.63 -4.81
N ILE A 96 21.96 23.24 -4.92
CA ILE A 96 22.68 22.66 -3.80
C ILE A 96 22.83 23.64 -2.63
N GLU A 97 22.75 24.96 -2.88
CA GLU A 97 22.84 25.99 -1.86
C GLU A 97 21.52 26.20 -1.13
N GLU A 98 20.38 26.07 -1.81
CA GLU A 98 19.06 26.12 -1.18
C GLU A 98 18.85 24.91 -0.24
N LEU A 99 19.27 23.72 -0.68
CA LEU A 99 19.28 22.52 0.16
C LEU A 99 20.19 22.70 1.38
N ARG A 100 21.39 23.25 1.19
CA ARG A 100 22.31 23.55 2.30
C ARG A 100 21.70 24.51 3.30
N TYR A 101 21.10 25.60 2.83
CA TYR A 101 20.44 26.59 3.68
C TYR A 101 19.30 25.98 4.52
N LYS A 102 18.48 25.10 3.92
CA LYS A 102 17.40 24.43 4.68
C LYS A 102 17.93 23.47 5.74
N ILE A 103 19.01 22.74 5.47
CA ILE A 103 19.66 21.89 6.48
C ILE A 103 20.17 22.75 7.63
N GLU A 104 20.79 23.89 7.34
CA GLU A 104 21.25 24.82 8.38
C GLU A 104 20.08 25.29 9.27
N MET A 105 18.98 25.74 8.67
CA MET A 105 17.78 26.13 9.42
C MET A 105 17.20 24.99 10.26
N ALA A 106 17.15 23.78 9.71
CA ALA A 106 16.63 22.61 10.42
C ALA A 106 17.48 22.26 11.66
N ASN A 107 18.80 22.44 11.57
CA ASN A 107 19.73 22.22 12.67
C ASN A 107 19.65 23.30 13.77
N GLU A 108 19.00 24.44 13.52
CA GLU A 108 18.72 25.45 14.55
C GLU A 108 17.54 25.07 15.45
N LEU A 109 16.76 24.05 15.07
CA LEU A 109 15.64 23.56 15.86
C LEU A 109 16.13 22.78 17.09
N THR A 110 15.34 22.84 18.17
CA THR A 110 15.66 22.15 19.43
C THR A 110 14.75 20.93 19.61
N GLU A 111 15.36 19.75 19.75
CA GLU A 111 14.66 18.46 19.96
C GLU A 111 13.62 18.50 21.08
N GLU A 112 13.94 19.17 22.20
CA GLU A 112 13.07 19.25 23.38
C GLU A 112 11.69 19.87 23.11
N ASN A 113 11.55 20.62 22.00
CA ASN A 113 10.28 21.24 21.63
C ASN A 113 9.34 20.29 20.87
N TYR A 114 9.83 19.13 20.41
CA TYR A 114 9.11 18.24 19.49
C TYR A 114 8.98 16.80 20.00
N THR A 115 8.00 16.07 19.46
CA THR A 115 7.82 14.65 19.78
C THR A 115 9.00 13.84 19.26
N VAL A 116 9.36 12.78 19.99
CA VAL A 116 10.47 11.88 19.59
C VAL A 116 10.27 11.31 18.19
N GLU A 117 9.02 11.01 17.81
CA GLU A 117 8.66 10.44 16.51
C GLU A 117 8.86 11.44 15.38
N SER A 118 8.25 12.63 15.48
CA SER A 118 8.40 13.66 14.44
C SER A 118 9.83 14.18 14.32
N TRP A 119 10.55 14.27 15.45
CA TRP A 119 11.96 14.63 15.46
C TRP A 119 12.85 13.58 14.77
N ALA A 120 12.59 12.28 14.98
CA ALA A 120 13.32 11.22 14.32
C ALA A 120 13.15 11.26 12.78
N LEU A 121 11.94 11.58 12.31
CA LEU A 121 11.66 11.76 10.87
C LEU A 121 12.42 12.96 10.28
N LEU A 122 12.50 14.08 11.00
CA LEU A 122 13.33 15.21 10.61
C LEU A 122 14.82 14.83 10.51
N GLN A 123 15.36 14.13 11.51
CA GLN A 123 16.75 13.70 11.51
C GLN A 123 17.07 12.73 10.35
N GLU A 124 16.13 11.84 10.01
CA GLU A 124 16.25 10.98 8.84
C GLU A 124 16.30 11.79 7.54
N ALA A 125 15.44 12.80 7.39
CA ALA A 125 15.42 13.67 6.23
C ALA A 125 16.70 14.52 6.11
N ILE A 126 17.20 15.07 7.22
CA ILE A 126 18.48 15.79 7.27
C ILE A 126 19.63 14.88 6.83
N MET A 127 19.67 13.63 7.32
CA MET A 127 20.71 12.67 6.92
C MET A 127 20.66 12.39 5.41
N LYS A 128 19.48 12.16 4.84
CA LYS A 128 19.33 11.95 3.39
C LYS A 128 19.77 13.18 2.60
N ALA A 129 19.43 14.37 3.05
CA ALA A 129 19.84 15.62 2.43
C ALA A 129 21.36 15.84 2.48
N MET A 130 22.01 15.52 3.60
CA MET A 130 23.48 15.55 3.73
C MET A 130 24.16 14.57 2.78
N LEU A 131 23.63 13.36 2.61
CA LEU A 131 24.18 12.38 1.65
C LEU A 131 24.14 12.90 0.21
N VAL A 132 23.10 13.67 -0.15
CA VAL A 132 23.02 14.31 -1.46
C VAL A 132 24.05 15.45 -1.59
N LEU A 133 24.28 16.25 -0.54
CA LEU A 133 25.32 17.29 -0.54
C LEU A 133 26.75 16.75 -0.65
N GLU A 134 27.01 15.55 -0.12
CA GLU A 134 28.32 14.90 -0.21
C GLU A 134 28.60 14.28 -1.59
N ASN A 135 27.57 14.11 -2.43
CA ASN A 135 27.69 13.54 -3.76
C ASN A 135 27.94 14.64 -4.80
N GLU A 136 29.19 14.81 -5.23
CA GLU A 136 29.58 15.77 -6.29
C GLU A 136 28.94 15.46 -7.67
N GLU A 137 28.40 14.25 -7.86
CA GLU A 137 27.68 13.84 -9.06
C GLU A 137 26.16 13.78 -8.87
N ALA A 138 25.63 14.37 -7.78
CA ALA A 138 24.19 14.42 -7.53
C ALA A 138 23.45 15.07 -8.70
N LYS A 139 22.37 14.43 -9.12
CA LYS A 139 21.50 14.97 -10.18
C LYS A 139 20.52 15.97 -9.60
N ASP A 140 20.07 16.91 -10.41
CA ASP A 140 19.10 17.95 -10.02
C ASP A 140 17.83 17.34 -9.37
N VAL A 141 17.36 16.21 -9.89
CA VAL A 141 16.22 15.48 -9.31
C VAL A 141 16.50 14.89 -7.91
N GLU A 142 17.74 14.52 -7.61
CA GLU A 142 18.14 14.02 -6.29
C GLU A 142 18.21 15.17 -5.28
N ILE A 143 18.69 16.33 -5.72
CA ILE A 143 18.71 17.58 -4.93
C ILE A 143 17.29 18.06 -4.64
N GLU A 144 16.43 18.12 -5.65
CA GLU A 144 15.01 18.47 -5.51
C GLU A 144 14.29 17.54 -4.53
N ASN A 145 14.43 16.22 -4.70
CA ASN A 145 13.76 15.25 -3.82
C ASN A 145 14.21 15.40 -2.36
N ALA A 146 15.52 15.53 -2.11
CA ALA A 146 16.05 15.70 -0.76
C ALA A 146 15.56 17.00 -0.10
N TYR A 147 15.44 18.07 -0.88
CA TYR A 147 14.90 19.34 -0.41
C TYR A 147 13.42 19.23 -0.02
N TYR A 148 12.59 18.61 -0.86
CA TYR A 148 11.17 18.44 -0.54
C TYR A 148 10.95 17.50 0.65
N ASP A 149 11.69 16.40 0.72
CA ASP A 149 11.65 15.47 1.86
C ASP A 149 12.00 16.19 3.18
N LEU A 150 13.02 17.07 3.15
CA LEU A 150 13.41 17.88 4.30
C LEU A 150 12.33 18.88 4.69
N ILE A 151 11.73 19.59 3.72
CA ILE A 151 10.64 20.54 4.01
C ILE A 151 9.43 19.83 4.61
N MET A 152 9.00 18.71 4.03
CA MET A 152 7.87 17.95 4.57
C MET A 152 8.14 17.51 6.00
N ALA A 153 9.33 17.00 6.30
CA ALA A 153 9.68 16.59 7.65
C ALA A 153 9.72 17.75 8.65
N ILE A 154 10.06 18.97 8.22
CA ILE A 154 9.96 20.19 9.04
C ILE A 154 8.50 20.59 9.27
N GLU A 155 7.67 20.52 8.23
CA GLU A 155 6.24 20.87 8.31
C GLU A 155 5.44 19.90 9.18
N ASP A 156 5.81 18.62 9.16
CA ASP A 156 5.18 17.55 9.93
C ASP A 156 5.70 17.44 11.39
N LEU A 157 6.54 18.38 11.84
CA LEU A 157 7.00 18.41 13.22
C LEU A 157 5.83 18.62 14.20
N GLU A 158 5.73 17.73 15.19
CA GLU A 158 4.72 17.81 16.23
C GLU A 158 5.34 18.33 17.52
N THR A 159 4.78 19.41 18.10
CA THR A 159 5.30 19.98 19.35
C THR A 159 4.92 19.14 20.56
N VAL A 160 5.78 19.08 21.58
CA VAL A 160 5.41 18.51 22.88
C VAL A 160 4.43 19.47 23.57
N GLU A 161 3.20 19.04 23.84
CA GLU A 161 2.28 19.83 24.67
C GLU A 161 2.86 20.00 26.08
N ILE A 162 3.23 21.23 26.42
CA ILE A 162 3.59 21.57 27.80
C ILE A 162 2.30 21.48 28.61
N GLN A 163 2.14 20.43 29.43
CA GLN A 163 1.15 20.47 30.49
C GLN A 163 1.54 21.59 31.46
N SER A 164 0.86 22.73 31.35
CA SER A 164 0.95 23.80 32.33
C SER A 164 0.54 23.25 33.70
N LEU A 165 1.51 23.09 34.60
CA LEU A 165 1.29 22.81 36.03
C LEU A 165 0.72 24.03 36.76
#